data_AF-A0A6A6EDQ7-F1
#
_entry.id   AF-A0A6A6EDQ7-F1
#
_cell.length_a   1.000
_cell.length_b   1.000
_cell.length_c   1.000
_cell.angle_alpha   90.00
_cell.angle_beta   90.00
_cell.angle_gamma   90.00
#
_symmetry.space_group_name_H-M   'P 1'
#
loop_
_entity.id
_entity.type
_entity.pdbx_description
1 polymer ?
#
loop_
_entity_poly.entity_id
_entity_poly.type
_entity_poly.pdbx_seq_one_letter_code
_entity_poly.pdbx_strand_id
1 'polypeptide(L)'
;MDNLVLQMENNNLKSRLKDEKKKKTGKRQLKAPFNTSADGGAMFYTPKAVQKARDYYSEKDQRAEQLRIERAEKKARQEAEKLEKQQKKDIRAKRRAEDKAEKQRLKDEEKVSKQANQQLQNDPKQATRSRKKQPPIVIEEDIEIDEESIVEVARAAPRVNTRGRKIVVPARFLD
;
A
#
# COMPACT_ATOMS: atom_id res chain seq x y z
N MET A 1 -8.48 22.24 -0.71
CA MET A 1 -9.35 21.70 0.35
C MET A 1 -10.83 21.84 -0.02
N ASP A 2 -11.22 22.95 -0.65
CA ASP A 2 -12.62 23.34 -0.88
C ASP A 2 -13.43 22.36 -1.75
N ASN A 3 -12.81 21.71 -2.73
CA ASN A 3 -13.52 20.76 -3.61
C ASN A 3 -14.01 19.52 -2.84
N LEU A 4 -13.25 19.01 -1.87
CA LEU A 4 -13.65 17.85 -1.07
C LEU A 4 -14.84 18.18 -0.16
N VAL A 5 -14.80 19.36 0.49
CA VAL A 5 -15.88 19.83 1.35
C VAL A 5 -17.17 20.03 0.54
N LEU A 6 -17.08 20.69 -0.61
CA LEU A 6 -18.20 20.89 -1.52
C LEU A 6 -18.77 19.57 -2.06
N GLN A 7 -17.92 18.58 -2.34
CA GLN A 7 -18.38 17.25 -2.75
C GLN A 7 -19.15 16.55 -1.63
N MET A 8 -18.65 16.59 -0.39
CA MET A 8 -19.34 16.01 0.76
C MET A 8 -20.69 16.70 1.01
N GLU A 9 -20.72 18.03 0.95
CA GLU A 9 -21.93 18.81 1.15
C GLU A 9 -22.98 18.51 0.06
N ASN A 10 -22.56 18.50 -1.22
CA ASN A 10 -23.44 18.13 -2.32
C ASN A 10 -23.99 16.69 -2.18
N ASN A 11 -23.17 15.75 -1.71
CA ASN A 11 -23.61 14.38 -1.47
C ASN A 11 -24.63 14.30 -0.33
N ASN A 12 -24.41 15.06 0.75
CA ASN A 12 -25.35 15.16 1.87
C ASN A 12 -26.66 15.86 1.48
N LEU A 13 -26.62 16.90 0.65
CA LEU A 13 -27.81 17.56 0.13
C LEU A 13 -28.59 16.62 -0.80
N LYS A 14 -27.90 15.90 -1.68
CA LYS A 14 -28.52 14.89 -2.56
C LYS A 14 -29.16 13.75 -1.77
N SER A 15 -28.57 13.28 -0.68
CA SER A 15 -29.16 12.24 0.16
C SER A 15 -30.40 12.76 0.90
N ARG A 16 -30.31 13.94 1.53
CA ARG A 16 -31.46 14.59 2.19
C ARG A 16 -32.62 14.84 1.22
N LEU A 17 -32.34 15.32 0.01
CA LEU A 17 -33.36 15.55 -1.02
C LEU A 17 -34.07 14.25 -1.43
N LYS A 18 -33.35 13.12 -1.52
CA LYS A 18 -33.97 11.81 -1.78
C LYS A 18 -34.90 11.40 -0.65
N ASP A 19 -34.49 11.62 0.60
CA ASP A 19 -35.31 11.26 1.76
C ASP A 19 -36.53 12.17 1.90
N GLU A 20 -36.39 13.46 1.59
CA GLU A 20 -37.50 14.41 1.55
C GLU A 20 -38.51 14.06 0.45
N LYS A 21 -38.02 13.68 -0.75
CA LYS A 21 -38.87 13.17 -1.85
C LYS A 21 -39.65 11.91 -1.43
N LYS A 22 -39.02 10.99 -0.69
CA LYS A 22 -39.70 9.80 -0.12
C LYS A 22 -40.73 10.16 0.95
N LYS A 23 -40.48 11.20 1.77
CA LYS A 23 -41.42 11.68 2.79
C LYS A 23 -42.65 12.34 2.18
N LYS A 24 -42.48 13.11 1.08
CA LYS A 24 -43.58 13.80 0.38
C LYS A 24 -44.61 12.85 -0.24
N THR A 25 -44.23 11.60 -0.55
CA THR A 25 -45.17 10.55 -0.97
C THR A 25 -45.92 9.87 0.19
N GLY A 26 -45.86 10.47 1.39
CA GLY A 26 -46.89 10.44 2.44
C GLY A 26 -47.67 9.14 2.62
N LYS A 27 -47.19 8.30 3.55
CA LYS A 27 -47.81 7.06 4.05
C LYS A 27 -47.69 5.89 3.07
N ARG A 28 -46.90 4.88 3.47
CA ARG A 28 -46.84 3.58 2.78
C ARG A 28 -48.27 3.03 2.75
N GLN A 29 -48.87 2.95 1.57
CA GLN A 29 -50.15 2.28 1.42
C GLN A 29 -49.98 0.84 1.88
N LEU A 30 -50.74 0.45 2.92
CA LEU A 30 -50.79 -0.92 3.40
C LEU A 30 -51.47 -1.74 2.30
N LYS A 31 -50.69 -2.27 1.37
CA LYS A 31 -51.23 -3.27 0.43
C LYS A 31 -51.50 -4.51 1.25
N ALA A 32 -52.77 -4.86 1.40
CA ALA A 32 -53.18 -6.09 2.04
C ALA A 32 -52.58 -7.27 1.23
N PRO A 33 -51.84 -8.19 1.86
CA PRO A 33 -51.34 -9.39 1.18
C PRO A 33 -52.45 -10.46 0.96
N PHE A 34 -53.71 -10.10 1.18
CA PHE A 34 -54.84 -11.02 1.09
C PHE A 34 -55.44 -11.01 -0.32
N ASN A 35 -55.88 -12.17 -0.80
CA ASN A 35 -56.47 -12.35 -2.12
C ASN A 35 -57.56 -11.30 -2.39
N THR A 36 -57.33 -10.49 -3.41
CA THR A 36 -58.31 -9.56 -3.95
C THR A 36 -59.28 -10.37 -4.82
N SER A 37 -60.58 -10.29 -4.53
CA SER A 37 -61.60 -10.79 -5.46
C SER A 37 -61.39 -10.14 -6.84
N ALA A 38 -61.43 -10.95 -7.90
CA ALA A 38 -61.05 -10.56 -9.26
C ALA A 38 -61.98 -9.50 -9.90
N ASP A 39 -63.12 -9.21 -9.29
CA ASP A 39 -64.24 -8.46 -9.90
C ASP A 39 -64.14 -6.93 -9.86
N GLY A 40 -63.00 -6.33 -9.47
CA GLY A 40 -62.80 -4.88 -9.59
C GLY A 40 -63.75 -3.99 -8.76
N GLY A 41 -64.54 -4.57 -7.85
CA GLY A 41 -65.46 -3.86 -6.95
C GLY A 41 -64.77 -3.17 -5.77
N ALA A 42 -65.52 -2.33 -5.04
CA ALA A 42 -65.03 -1.66 -3.84
C ALA A 42 -64.67 -2.69 -2.74
N MET A 43 -63.46 -2.57 -2.18
CA MET A 43 -62.92 -3.49 -1.19
C MET A 43 -63.14 -2.96 0.23
N PHE A 44 -63.90 -3.69 1.04
CA PHE A 44 -64.06 -3.39 2.46
C PHE A 44 -63.17 -4.32 3.30
N TYR A 45 -62.23 -3.75 4.03
CA TYR A 45 -61.37 -4.52 4.94
C TYR A 45 -62.01 -4.65 6.32
N THR A 46 -62.03 -5.87 6.85
CA THR A 46 -62.38 -6.08 8.26
C THR A 46 -61.24 -5.56 9.16
N PRO A 47 -61.53 -5.11 10.40
CA PRO A 47 -60.49 -4.64 11.34
C PRO A 47 -59.36 -5.67 11.55
N LYS A 48 -59.71 -6.97 11.60
CA LYS A 48 -58.73 -8.06 11.70
C LYS A 48 -57.80 -8.14 10.48
N ALA A 49 -58.31 -7.89 9.27
CA ALA A 49 -57.49 -7.86 8.05
C ALA A 49 -56.51 -6.68 8.05
N VAL A 50 -56.95 -5.50 8.53
CA VAL A 50 -56.08 -4.33 8.67
C VAL A 50 -54.96 -4.60 9.68
N GLN A 51 -55.26 -5.23 10.81
CA GLN A 51 -54.25 -5.58 11.82
C GLN A 51 -53.20 -6.54 11.25
N LYS A 52 -53.62 -7.63 10.60
CA LYS A 52 -52.68 -8.58 9.97
C LYS A 52 -51.79 -7.91 8.90
N ALA A 53 -52.33 -6.95 8.14
CA ALA A 53 -51.52 -6.20 7.20
C ALA A 53 -50.44 -5.38 7.92
N ARG A 54 -50.79 -4.68 9.01
CA ARG A 54 -49.81 -3.96 9.84
C ARG A 54 -48.73 -4.88 10.39
N ASP A 55 -49.13 -6.02 10.93
CA ASP A 55 -48.22 -7.00 11.52
C ASP A 55 -47.23 -7.53 10.47
N TYR A 56 -47.71 -7.90 9.28
CA TYR A 56 -46.88 -8.34 8.15
C TYR A 56 -45.81 -7.30 7.78
N TYR A 57 -46.21 -6.04 7.74
CA TYR A 57 -45.32 -4.93 7.42
C TYR A 57 -44.30 -4.67 8.53
N SER A 58 -44.71 -4.77 9.80
CA SER A 58 -43.77 -4.66 10.92
C SER A 58 -42.75 -5.79 10.94
N GLU A 59 -43.17 -7.04 10.68
CA GLU A 59 -42.26 -8.17 10.58
C GLU A 59 -41.29 -8.02 9.41
N LYS A 60 -41.79 -7.55 8.26
CA LYS A 60 -40.95 -7.29 7.08
C LYS A 60 -39.88 -6.24 7.37
N ASP A 61 -40.24 -5.16 8.05
CA ASP A 61 -39.30 -4.09 8.40
C ASP A 61 -38.29 -4.59 9.44
N GLN A 62 -38.71 -5.37 10.45
CA GLN A 62 -37.82 -6.00 11.42
C GLN A 62 -36.81 -6.96 10.76
N ARG A 63 -37.27 -7.82 9.85
CA ARG A 63 -36.39 -8.72 9.08
C ARG A 63 -35.40 -7.93 8.20
N ALA A 64 -35.84 -6.84 7.59
CA ALA A 64 -34.98 -5.99 6.79
C ALA A 64 -33.88 -5.33 7.65
N GLU A 65 -34.21 -4.88 8.86
CA GLU A 65 -33.23 -4.32 9.80
C GLU A 65 -32.27 -5.39 10.33
N GLN A 66 -32.75 -6.59 10.68
CA GLN A 66 -31.87 -7.71 11.06
C GLN A 66 -30.86 -8.05 9.96
N LEU A 67 -31.32 -8.15 8.70
CA LEU A 67 -30.43 -8.39 7.55
C LEU A 67 -29.43 -7.25 7.33
N ARG A 68 -29.78 -6.01 7.65
CA ARG A 68 -28.85 -4.87 7.57
C ARG A 68 -27.76 -4.98 8.64
N ILE A 69 -28.15 -5.29 9.87
CA ILE A 69 -27.22 -5.49 10.99
C ILE A 69 -26.27 -6.65 10.67
N GLU A 70 -26.79 -7.80 10.26
CA GLU A 70 -25.97 -8.98 9.91
C GLU A 70 -24.97 -8.66 8.78
N ARG A 71 -25.41 -7.94 7.75
CA ARG A 71 -24.51 -7.50 6.66
C ARG A 71 -23.45 -6.53 7.15
N ALA A 72 -23.79 -5.61 8.04
CA ALA A 72 -22.85 -4.64 8.61
C ALA A 72 -21.81 -5.35 9.48
N GLU A 73 -22.23 -6.26 10.35
CA GLU A 73 -21.34 -7.07 11.18
C GLU A 73 -20.42 -7.95 10.34
N LYS A 74 -20.95 -8.60 9.29
CA LYS A 74 -20.14 -9.41 8.37
C LYS A 74 -19.07 -8.57 7.68
N LYS A 75 -19.41 -7.35 7.24
CA LYS A 75 -18.42 -6.42 6.66
C LYS A 75 -17.36 -6.00 7.67
N ALA A 76 -17.77 -5.62 8.87
CA ALA A 76 -16.84 -5.24 9.94
C ALA A 76 -15.87 -6.36 10.29
N ARG A 77 -16.36 -7.61 10.40
CA ARG A 77 -15.51 -8.79 10.63
C ARG A 77 -14.49 -9.01 9.50
N GLN A 78 -14.92 -8.88 8.25
CA GLN A 78 -14.02 -9.03 7.09
C GLN A 78 -12.95 -7.94 7.04
N GLU A 79 -13.29 -6.71 7.40
CA GLU A 79 -12.33 -5.60 7.48
C GLU A 79 -11.32 -5.80 8.60
N ALA A 80 -11.78 -6.22 9.78
CA ALA A 80 -10.91 -6.56 10.91
C ALA A 80 -9.93 -7.69 10.56
N GLU A 81 -10.41 -8.76 9.91
CA GLU A 81 -9.56 -9.88 9.50
C GLU A 81 -8.49 -9.46 8.47
N LYS A 82 -8.86 -8.58 7.52
CA LYS A 82 -7.90 -8.03 6.55
C LYS A 82 -6.82 -7.20 7.24
N LEU A 83 -7.21 -6.32 8.17
CA LEU A 83 -6.27 -5.50 8.94
C LEU A 83 -5.32 -6.37 9.78
N GLU A 84 -5.83 -7.37 10.48
CA GLU A 84 -5.01 -8.29 11.27
C GLU A 84 -4.01 -9.07 10.38
N LYS A 85 -4.48 -9.57 9.23
CA LYS A 85 -3.61 -10.24 8.24
C LYS A 85 -2.52 -9.31 7.71
N GLN A 86 -2.85 -8.04 7.47
CA GLN A 86 -1.89 -7.04 7.00
C GLN A 86 -0.85 -6.74 8.08
N GLN A 87 -1.27 -6.50 9.32
CA GLN A 87 -0.37 -6.29 10.45
C GLN A 87 0.60 -7.47 10.65
N LYS A 88 0.11 -8.72 10.58
CA LYS A 88 0.97 -9.91 10.68
C LYS A 88 2.00 -9.99 9.54
N LYS A 89 1.62 -9.60 8.31
CA LYS A 89 2.55 -9.54 7.18
C LYS A 89 3.62 -8.47 7.40
N ASP A 90 3.22 -7.30 7.87
CA ASP A 90 4.14 -6.18 8.11
C ASP A 90 5.14 -6.51 9.23
N ILE A 91 4.68 -7.10 10.33
CA ILE A 91 5.56 -7.57 11.43
C ILE A 91 6.56 -8.62 10.90
N ARG A 92 6.10 -9.59 10.11
CA ARG A 92 6.98 -10.60 9.50
C ARG A 92 7.99 -9.97 8.54
N ALA A 93 7.59 -8.97 7.77
CA ALA A 93 8.48 -8.27 6.85
C ALA A 93 9.55 -7.47 7.62
N LYS A 94 9.16 -6.76 8.68
CA LYS A 94 10.08 -6.04 9.57
C LYS A 94 11.11 -6.96 10.20
N ARG A 95 10.66 -8.07 10.82
CA ARG A 95 11.56 -9.07 11.41
C ARG A 95 12.58 -9.61 10.41
N ARG A 96 12.15 -9.93 9.18
CA ARG A 96 13.07 -10.39 8.12
C ARG A 96 14.05 -9.31 7.68
N ALA A 97 13.68 -8.04 7.74
CA ALA A 97 14.58 -6.93 7.42
C ALA A 97 15.63 -6.75 8.53
N GLU A 98 15.20 -6.83 9.80
CA GLU A 98 16.08 -6.80 10.97
C GLU A 98 17.08 -7.96 10.95
N ASP A 99 16.63 -9.20 10.74
CA ASP A 99 17.51 -10.38 10.66
C ASP A 99 18.57 -10.23 9.55
N LYS A 100 18.19 -9.65 8.40
CA LYS A 100 19.13 -9.40 7.28
C LYS A 100 20.13 -8.30 7.62
N ALA A 101 19.67 -7.23 8.25
CA ALA A 101 20.51 -6.13 8.68
C ALA A 101 21.53 -6.60 9.72
N GLU A 102 21.10 -7.37 10.73
CA GLU A 102 21.97 -7.94 11.75
C GLU A 102 23.03 -8.87 11.13
N LYS A 103 22.62 -9.75 10.21
CA LYS A 103 23.56 -10.61 9.48
C LYS A 103 24.57 -9.82 8.63
N GLN A 104 24.18 -8.67 8.08
CA GLN A 104 25.11 -7.79 7.38
C GLN A 104 26.09 -7.12 8.34
N ARG A 105 25.61 -6.61 9.48
CA ARG A 105 26.47 -6.01 10.50
C ARG A 105 27.53 -6.99 11.01
N LEU A 106 27.14 -8.22 11.34
CA LEU A 106 28.08 -9.27 11.75
C LEU A 106 29.14 -9.57 10.69
N LYS A 107 28.75 -9.61 9.40
CA LYS A 107 29.70 -9.83 8.30
C LYS A 107 30.67 -8.66 8.13
N ASP A 108 30.20 -7.44 8.31
CA ASP A 108 31.05 -6.26 8.14
C ASP A 108 31.99 -6.10 9.35
N GLU A 109 31.54 -6.40 10.58
CA GLU A 109 32.40 -6.52 11.76
C GLU A 109 33.48 -7.61 11.60
N GLU A 110 33.11 -8.76 11.02
CA GLU A 110 34.08 -9.83 10.72
C GLU A 110 35.12 -9.40 9.68
N LYS A 111 34.72 -8.64 8.65
CA LYS A 111 35.68 -8.10 7.66
C LYS A 111 36.61 -7.07 8.28
N VAL A 112 36.08 -6.16 9.09
CA VAL A 112 36.88 -5.13 9.77
C VAL A 112 37.89 -5.78 10.71
N SER A 113 37.48 -6.77 11.51
CA SER A 113 38.40 -7.49 12.39
C SER A 113 39.48 -8.26 11.61
N LYS A 114 39.13 -8.90 10.47
CA LYS A 114 40.12 -9.54 9.58
C LYS A 114 41.11 -8.54 8.98
N GLN A 115 40.64 -7.36 8.55
CA GLN A 115 41.50 -6.30 8.02
C GLN A 115 42.43 -5.74 9.09
N ALA A 116 41.92 -5.47 10.30
CA ALA A 116 42.73 -5.02 11.43
C ALA A 116 43.81 -6.07 11.80
N ASN A 117 43.45 -7.35 11.84
CA ASN A 117 44.41 -8.43 12.09
C ASN A 117 45.48 -8.54 10.99
N GLN A 118 45.11 -8.34 9.71
CA GLN A 118 46.08 -8.31 8.61
C GLN A 118 47.02 -7.12 8.72
N GLN A 119 46.53 -5.93 9.07
CA GLN A 119 47.37 -4.75 9.28
C GLN A 119 48.37 -4.98 10.42
N LEU A 120 47.91 -5.46 11.57
CA LEU A 120 48.79 -5.80 12.71
C LEU A 120 49.88 -6.82 12.37
N GLN A 121 49.62 -7.78 11.47
CA GLN A 121 50.63 -8.74 11.01
C GLN A 121 51.62 -8.15 10.00
N ASN A 122 51.19 -7.17 9.21
CA ASN A 122 52.01 -6.57 8.15
C ASN A 122 52.86 -5.39 8.64
N ASP A 123 52.38 -4.62 9.63
CA ASP A 123 53.09 -3.50 10.24
C ASP A 123 54.50 -3.86 10.77
N PRO A 124 54.72 -4.95 11.53
CA PRO A 124 56.08 -5.31 11.97
C PRO A 124 56.99 -5.75 10.81
N LYS A 125 56.42 -6.29 9.72
CA LYS A 125 57.16 -6.67 8.52
C LYS A 125 57.56 -5.46 7.66
N GLN A 126 56.75 -4.41 7.64
CA GLN A 126 57.09 -3.15 6.97
C GLN A 126 58.06 -2.30 7.80
N ALA A 127 57.91 -2.28 9.14
CA ALA A 127 58.84 -1.59 10.04
C ALA A 127 60.27 -2.19 9.99
N THR A 128 60.40 -3.47 9.68
CA THR A 128 61.71 -4.13 9.50
C THR A 128 62.29 -3.95 8.10
N ARG A 129 61.45 -3.82 7.04
CA ARG A 129 61.90 -3.52 5.67
C ARG A 129 62.34 -2.07 5.48
N SER A 130 61.66 -1.11 6.11
CA SER A 130 61.98 0.33 6.04
C SER A 130 63.27 0.73 6.79
N ARG A 131 63.80 -0.15 7.66
CA ARG A 131 65.14 0.02 8.27
C ARG A 131 66.30 -0.23 7.30
N LYS A 132 66.05 -0.66 6.07
CA LYS A 132 67.09 -0.68 5.03
C LYS A 132 67.25 0.72 4.43
N LYS A 133 68.26 1.42 4.94
CA LYS A 133 68.96 2.60 4.39
C LYS A 133 68.10 3.52 3.52
N GLN A 134 67.60 4.59 4.13
CA GLN A 134 67.16 5.79 3.41
C GLN A 134 68.39 6.39 2.68
N PRO A 135 68.37 6.59 1.35
CA PRO A 135 69.30 7.53 0.71
C PRO A 135 68.90 8.97 1.10
N PRO A 136 69.85 9.94 1.07
CA PRO A 136 69.57 11.31 1.48
C PRO A 136 68.52 11.96 0.56
N ILE A 137 67.55 12.60 1.18
CA ILE A 137 66.51 13.40 0.52
C ILE A 137 67.20 14.67 -0.01
N VAL A 138 67.30 14.80 -1.32
CA VAL A 138 67.51 16.09 -1.99
C VAL A 138 66.13 16.66 -2.24
N ILE A 139 65.87 17.84 -1.67
CA ILE A 139 64.65 18.61 -1.89
C ILE A 139 64.92 19.42 -3.15
N GLU A 140 64.27 19.07 -4.26
CA GLU A 140 64.06 19.97 -5.38
C GLU A 140 62.56 20.30 -5.37
N GLU A 141 62.26 21.52 -4.94
CA GLU A 141 61.00 22.18 -5.24
C GLU A 141 60.98 22.42 -6.75
N ASP A 142 59.95 21.95 -7.44
CA ASP A 142 59.05 22.85 -8.17
C ASP A 142 57.88 22.08 -8.78
N ILE A 143 56.70 22.66 -8.55
CA ILE A 143 55.39 22.21 -8.99
C ILE A 143 55.12 22.92 -10.31
N GLU A 144 54.98 22.19 -11.41
CA GLU A 144 54.28 22.69 -12.59
C GLU A 144 53.18 21.70 -13.00
N ILE A 145 51.99 22.28 -13.11
CA ILE A 145 50.70 21.64 -13.35
C ILE A 145 50.49 21.69 -14.86
N ASP A 146 50.55 20.55 -15.55
CA ASP A 146 50.10 20.45 -16.94
C ASP A 146 48.60 20.15 -16.97
N GLU A 147 47.83 21.20 -17.28
CA GLU A 147 46.44 21.12 -17.68
C GLU A 147 46.35 20.58 -19.12
N GLU A 148 46.02 19.29 -19.28
CA GLU A 148 45.52 18.78 -20.56
C GLU A 148 44.09 18.27 -20.41
N SER A 149 43.13 19.14 -20.71
CA SER A 149 41.71 18.82 -20.82
C SER A 149 41.45 18.04 -22.10
N ILE A 150 41.42 16.71 -22.03
CA ILE A 150 40.91 15.87 -23.11
C ILE A 150 39.39 15.78 -22.94
N VAL A 151 38.66 16.48 -23.82
CA VAL A 151 37.21 16.30 -24.00
C VAL A 151 37.00 14.97 -24.74
N GLU A 152 36.88 13.89 -23.97
CA GLU A 152 36.48 12.60 -24.52
C GLU A 152 34.95 12.51 -24.56
N VAL A 153 34.41 12.53 -25.78
CA VAL A 153 32.98 12.39 -26.07
C VAL A 153 32.51 11.03 -25.56
N ALA A 154 31.78 11.04 -24.43
CA ALA A 154 31.22 9.84 -23.81
C ALA A 154 30.23 9.14 -24.77
N ARG A 155 30.71 8.10 -25.45
CA ARG A 155 29.86 7.16 -26.19
C ARG A 155 29.02 6.39 -25.17
N ALA A 156 27.71 6.64 -25.15
CA ALA A 156 26.79 6.07 -24.17
C ALA A 156 26.92 4.53 -24.10
N ALA A 157 27.23 4.02 -22.90
CA ALA A 157 27.38 2.58 -22.66
C ALA A 157 26.04 1.84 -22.92
N PRO A 158 26.08 0.63 -23.50
CA PRO A 158 24.88 -0.14 -23.78
C PRO A 158 24.15 -0.51 -22.48
N ARG A 159 22.82 -0.31 -22.44
CA ARG A 159 21.99 -0.71 -21.30
C ARG A 159 22.11 -2.22 -21.06
N VAL A 160 22.67 -2.56 -19.90
CA VAL A 160 22.81 -3.93 -19.39
C VAL A 160 21.77 -4.17 -18.29
N ASN A 161 21.22 -5.39 -18.22
CA ASN A 161 20.35 -5.80 -17.11
C ASN A 161 21.18 -5.92 -15.81
N THR A 162 20.52 -5.98 -14.65
CA THR A 162 21.07 -6.28 -13.32
C THR A 162 22.02 -7.49 -13.23
N ARG A 163 22.01 -8.38 -14.24
CA ARG A 163 22.92 -9.53 -14.39
C ARG A 163 24.05 -9.31 -15.41
N GLY A 164 24.29 -8.08 -15.85
CA GLY A 164 25.37 -7.70 -16.78
C GLY A 164 25.17 -8.12 -18.24
N ARG A 165 23.99 -8.63 -18.62
CA ARG A 165 23.72 -9.05 -20.01
C ARG A 165 23.24 -7.87 -20.86
N LYS A 166 23.80 -7.75 -22.06
CA LYS A 166 23.40 -6.73 -23.05
C LYS A 166 21.94 -6.95 -23.44
N ILE A 167 21.11 -5.92 -23.28
CA ILE A 167 19.71 -5.98 -23.69
C ILE A 167 19.66 -5.68 -25.19
N VAL A 168 19.32 -6.68 -25.99
CA VAL A 168 19.09 -6.53 -27.43
C VAL A 168 17.59 -6.56 -27.68
N VAL A 169 17.06 -5.48 -28.28
CA VAL A 169 15.65 -5.39 -28.65
C VAL A 169 15.43 -6.25 -29.91
N PRO A 170 14.40 -7.11 -29.96
CA PRO A 170 14.09 -7.90 -31.15
C PRO A 170 13.77 -7.03 -32.36
N ALA A 171 14.21 -7.45 -33.56
CA ALA A 171 14.12 -6.68 -34.80
C ALA A 171 12.70 -6.20 -35.16
N ARG A 172 11.67 -6.97 -34.79
CA ARG A 172 10.24 -6.63 -34.96
C ARG A 172 9.74 -5.40 -34.18
N PHE A 173 10.60 -4.80 -33.36
CA PHE A 173 10.30 -3.59 -32.57
C PHE A 173 11.21 -2.42 -32.97
N LEU A 174 11.96 -2.56 -34.06
CA LEU A 174 12.82 -1.53 -34.64
C LEU A 174 12.21 -1.06 -35.96
N ASP A 175 10.98 -0.57 -35.91
CA ASP A 175 10.30 0.15 -37.00
C ASP A 175 10.01 1.59 -36.55
#